data_AF-A0A9E3YF33-F1
#
_entry.id   AF-A0A9E3YF33-F1
#
_cell.length_a   1.000
_cell.length_b   1.000
_cell.length_c   1.000
_cell.angle_alpha   90.00
_cell.angle_beta   90.00
_cell.angle_gamma   90.00
#
_symmetry.space_group_name_H-M   'P 1'
#
loop_
_entity.id
_entity.type
_entity.pdbx_description
1 polymer ?
#
loop_
_entity_poly.entity_id
_entity_poly.type
_entity_poly.pdbx_seq_one_letter_code
_entity_poly.pdbx_strand_id
1 'polypeptide(L)'
;IGGSIRNPAGMCGVVGHKPSFGLCSARGQIPGMPGTLTQADIAVVGPMARNVDDVELGLDLLAGPDDWMGKAWKVELPPARTTDPTKLRVGAWL
;
A
#
# COMPACT_ATOMS: atom_id res chain seq x y z
N ILE A 1 -3.87 8.26 5.00
CA ILE A 1 -3.80 9.62 4.40
C ILE A 1 -2.48 10.31 4.82
N GLY A 2 -1.99 11.32 4.09
CA GLY A 2 -0.90 12.26 4.46
C GLY A 2 0.54 11.74 4.66
N GLY A 3 0.71 10.60 5.32
CA GLY A 3 2.02 10.14 5.79
C GLY A 3 1.94 9.08 6.88
N SER A 4 0.76 8.68 7.34
CA SER A 4 0.59 7.82 8.52
C SER A 4 1.22 6.43 8.45
N ILE A 5 1.63 5.96 7.27
CA ILE A 5 2.47 4.75 7.12
C ILE A 5 3.96 5.14 7.14
N ARG A 6 4.34 6.14 6.34
CA ARG A 6 5.74 6.52 6.08
C ARG A 6 6.39 7.29 7.22
N ASN A 7 5.65 8.19 7.88
CA ASN A 7 6.15 9.02 8.97
C ASN A 7 6.53 8.18 10.20
N PRO A 8 5.65 7.31 10.76
CA PRO A 8 6.07 6.46 11.87
C PRO A 8 7.12 5.44 11.46
N ALA A 9 7.07 4.92 10.22
CA ALA A 9 8.13 4.05 9.72
C ALA A 9 9.53 4.72 9.78
N GLY A 10 9.62 5.97 9.31
CA GLY A 10 10.85 6.76 9.40
C GLY A 10 11.27 7.09 10.83
N MET A 11 10.32 7.41 11.72
CA MET A 11 10.59 7.73 13.12
C MET A 11 11.03 6.50 13.95
N CYS A 12 10.55 5.32 13.60
CA CYS A 12 10.84 4.07 14.31
C CYS A 12 11.92 3.21 13.64
N GLY A 13 12.48 3.64 12.51
CA GLY A 13 13.53 2.89 11.81
C GLY A 13 13.03 1.57 11.21
N VAL A 14 11.80 1.54 10.69
CA VAL A 14 11.21 0.36 10.03
C VAL A 14 10.79 0.69 8.60
N VAL A 15 10.44 -0.32 7.80
CA VAL A 15 9.97 -0.14 6.43
C VAL A 15 8.45 0.03 6.42
N GLY A 16 7.93 0.99 5.65
CA GLY A 16 6.49 1.19 5.47
C GLY A 16 6.14 1.48 4.01
N HIS A 17 5.30 0.62 3.41
CA HIS A 17 4.86 0.79 2.02
C HIS A 17 3.45 1.37 1.96
N LYS A 18 3.31 2.53 1.29
CA LYS A 18 2.01 3.14 1.00
C LYS A 18 1.64 2.84 -0.47
N PRO A 19 0.84 1.80 -0.75
CA PRO A 19 0.53 1.41 -2.12
C PRO A 19 -0.31 2.46 -2.88
N SER A 20 -0.52 2.19 -4.16
CA SER A 20 -1.49 2.90 -5.01
C SER A 20 -2.89 2.87 -4.39
N PHE A 21 -3.63 3.96 -4.54
CA PHE A 21 -4.99 4.04 -4.03
C PHE A 21 -5.88 2.97 -4.68
N GLY A 22 -6.65 2.25 -3.85
CA GLY A 22 -7.52 1.16 -4.28
C GLY A 22 -6.83 -0.21 -4.48
N LEU A 23 -5.50 -0.31 -4.35
CA LEU A 23 -4.81 -1.59 -4.55
C LEU A 23 -5.17 -2.64 -3.48
N CYS A 24 -5.29 -2.24 -2.22
CA CYS A 24 -5.67 -3.10 -1.12
C CYS A 24 -7.03 -2.65 -0.56
N SER A 25 -7.90 -3.60 -0.23
CA SER A 25 -9.20 -3.26 0.39
C SER A 25 -9.01 -2.57 1.75
N ALA A 26 -9.78 -1.50 1.97
CA ALA A 26 -9.89 -0.83 3.26
C ALA A 26 -11.06 -1.38 4.11
N ARG A 27 -11.69 -2.49 3.70
CA ARG A 27 -12.82 -3.07 4.42
C ARG A 27 -12.42 -3.41 5.86
N GLY A 28 -13.21 -2.93 6.82
CA GLY A 28 -12.93 -3.07 8.25
C GLY A 28 -12.06 -1.95 8.84
N GLN A 29 -11.46 -1.09 8.01
CA GLN A 29 -10.89 0.16 8.50
C GLN A 29 -12.01 1.09 8.98
N ILE A 30 -11.75 1.85 10.04
CA ILE A 30 -12.69 2.84 10.59
C ILE A 30 -12.12 4.24 10.34
N PRO A 31 -12.22 4.79 9.11
CA PRO A 31 -11.80 6.17 8.83
C PRO A 31 -12.86 7.21 9.20
N GLY A 32 -14.09 6.79 9.55
CA GLY A 32 -15.23 7.65 9.90
C GLY A 32 -16.11 7.03 11.00
N MET A 33 -17.22 7.69 11.35
CA MET A 33 -18.15 7.16 12.37
C MET A 33 -18.73 5.79 11.95
N PRO A 34 -19.10 4.90 12.91
CA PRO A 34 -19.77 3.65 12.59
C PRO A 34 -20.94 3.84 11.62
N GLY A 35 -20.98 3.05 10.54
CA GLY A 35 -21.98 3.18 9.47
C GLY A 35 -21.55 4.07 8.29
N THR A 36 -20.34 4.64 8.31
CA THR A 36 -19.76 5.33 7.15
C THR A 36 -19.56 4.34 5.99
N LEU A 37 -20.21 4.58 4.85
CA LEU A 37 -20.13 3.73 3.65
C LEU A 37 -19.12 4.22 2.62
N THR A 38 -18.58 5.42 2.80
CA THR A 38 -17.63 6.05 1.89
C THR A 38 -16.20 5.90 2.40
N GLN A 39 -15.26 5.75 1.47
CA GLN A 39 -13.84 5.77 1.78
C GLN A 39 -13.32 7.21 1.65
N ALA A 40 -12.45 7.62 2.59
CA ALA A 40 -11.79 8.91 2.48
C ALA A 40 -10.86 8.92 1.25
N ASP A 41 -10.89 10.03 0.51
CA ASP A 41 -10.00 10.22 -0.63
C ASP A 41 -8.54 9.98 -0.24
N ILE A 42 -7.80 9.32 -1.12
CA ILE A 42 -6.36 9.01 -0.98
C ILE A 42 -5.97 8.26 0.32
N ALA A 43 -6.94 7.79 1.11
CA ALA A 43 -6.70 6.90 2.25
C ALA A 43 -6.42 5.49 1.74
N VAL A 44 -5.33 4.91 2.22
CA VAL A 44 -4.89 3.56 1.85
C VAL A 44 -4.43 2.82 3.09
N VAL A 45 -4.55 1.49 3.02
CA VAL A 45 -3.88 0.55 3.92
C VAL A 45 -2.62 0.02 3.24
N GLY A 46 -1.62 -0.39 4.02
CA GLY A 46 -0.38 -0.93 3.49
C GLY A 46 0.51 -1.51 4.59
N PRO A 47 1.41 -2.44 4.23
CA PRO A 47 2.24 -3.16 5.19
C PRO A 47 3.36 -2.30 5.80
N MET A 48 3.71 -2.62 7.04
CA MET A 48 4.88 -2.14 7.76
C MET A 48 5.60 -3.33 8.38
N ALA A 49 6.92 -3.42 8.21
CA ALA A 49 7.73 -4.50 8.77
C ALA A 49 9.19 -4.08 8.98
N ARG A 50 10.02 -4.98 9.53
CA ARG A 50 11.43 -4.68 9.86
C ARG A 50 12.37 -4.73 8.65
N ASN A 51 11.96 -5.32 7.54
CA ASN A 51 12.74 -5.42 6.31
C ASN A 51 11.83 -5.31 5.08
N VAL A 52 12.41 -5.16 3.89
CA VAL A 52 11.68 -4.95 2.64
C VAL A 52 10.96 -6.23 2.19
N ASP A 53 11.57 -7.40 2.38
CA ASP A 53 11.00 -8.69 1.97
C ASP A 53 9.69 -9.00 2.71
N ASP A 54 9.61 -8.72 4.01
CA ASP A 54 8.38 -8.87 4.80
C ASP A 54 7.29 -7.87 4.36
N VAL A 55 7.69 -6.68 3.92
CA VAL A 55 6.76 -5.68 3.37
C VAL A 55 6.22 -6.11 2.01
N GLU A 56 7.06 -6.72 1.16
CA GLU A 56 6.66 -7.32 -0.12
C GLU A 56 5.69 -8.47 0.11
N LEU A 57 6.03 -9.42 0.97
CA LEU A 57 5.13 -10.53 1.35
C LEU A 57 3.79 -10.02 1.91
N GLY A 58 3.84 -9.02 2.78
CA GLY A 58 2.63 -8.39 3.32
C GLY A 58 1.78 -7.75 2.22
N LEU A 59 2.39 -7.15 1.20
CA LEU A 59 1.67 -6.58 0.07
C LEU A 59 1.03 -7.68 -0.77
N ASP A 60 1.73 -8.76 -1.06
CA ASP A 60 1.20 -9.90 -1.85
C ASP A 60 -0.04 -10.52 -1.20
N LEU A 61 -0.07 -10.58 0.13
CA LEU A 61 -1.23 -11.07 0.88
C LEU A 61 -2.41 -10.09 0.91
N LEU A 62 -2.15 -8.78 0.86
CA LEU A 62 -3.17 -7.74 1.02
C LEU A 62 -3.66 -7.16 -0.32
N ALA A 63 -2.90 -7.33 -1.40
CA ALA A 63 -3.22 -6.76 -2.70
C ALA A 63 -4.44 -7.44 -3.29
N GLY A 64 -5.36 -6.61 -3.80
CA GLY A 64 -6.60 -7.04 -4.40
C GLY A 64 -7.84 -6.48 -3.72
N PRO A 65 -8.99 -6.66 -4.38
CA PRO A 65 -10.28 -6.30 -3.82
C PRO A 65 -10.69 -7.23 -2.69
N ASP A 66 -11.60 -6.77 -1.86
CA ASP A 66 -12.38 -7.67 -0.99
C ASP A 66 -13.42 -8.47 -1.80
N ASP A 67 -14.09 -9.41 -1.14
CA ASP A 67 -15.11 -10.28 -1.74
C ASP A 67 -16.24 -9.54 -2.48
N TRP A 68 -16.57 -8.32 -2.03
CA TRP A 68 -17.64 -7.53 -2.63
C TRP A 68 -17.17 -6.92 -3.95
N MET A 69 -15.96 -6.35 -3.96
CA MET A 69 -15.35 -5.74 -5.13
C MET A 69 -14.70 -6.75 -6.08
N GLY A 70 -14.41 -7.99 -5.64
CA GLY A 70 -13.75 -9.02 -6.44
C GLY A 70 -14.53 -9.52 -7.66
N LYS A 71 -15.82 -9.16 -7.74
CA LYS A 71 -16.65 -9.36 -8.95
C LYS A 71 -16.42 -8.29 -10.01
N ALA A 72 -15.99 -7.10 -9.61
CA ALA A 72 -15.86 -5.93 -10.48
C ALA A 72 -14.47 -5.85 -11.12
N TRP A 73 -13.42 -6.22 -10.39
CA TRP A 73 -12.05 -6.17 -10.88
C TRP A 73 -11.17 -7.21 -10.18
N LYS A 74 -9.97 -7.43 -10.74
CA LYS A 74 -8.92 -8.29 -10.16
C LYS A 74 -7.59 -7.58 -10.24
N VAL A 75 -6.69 -7.90 -9.30
CA VAL A 75 -5.33 -7.38 -9.33
C VAL A 75 -4.45 -8.31 -10.17
N GLU A 76 -3.78 -7.72 -11.17
CA GLU A 76 -2.72 -8.37 -11.93
C GLU A 76 -1.55 -7.38 -12.01
N LEU A 77 -0.59 -7.53 -11.09
CA LEU A 77 0.60 -6.68 -11.09
C LEU A 77 1.64 -7.25 -12.05
N PRO A 78 2.24 -6.43 -12.94
CA PRO A 78 3.37 -6.88 -13.72
C PRO A 78 4.57 -7.12 -12.80
N PRO A 79 5.52 -7.98 -13.22
CA PRO A 79 6.78 -8.12 -12.50
C PRO A 79 7.55 -6.79 -12.46
N ALA A 80 8.51 -6.69 -11.54
CA ALA A 80 9.43 -5.57 -11.48
C ALA A 80 10.10 -5.33 -12.85
N ARG A 81 10.16 -4.07 -13.28
CA ARG A 81 10.70 -3.68 -14.60
C ARG A 81 12.17 -4.10 -14.80
N THR A 82 12.92 -4.19 -13.69
CA THR A 82 14.31 -4.62 -13.66
C THR A 82 14.69 -4.99 -12.22
N THR A 83 15.57 -5.98 -12.05
CA THR A 83 16.27 -6.25 -10.79
C THR A 83 17.66 -5.61 -10.75
N ASP A 84 18.13 -5.10 -11.90
CA ASP A 84 19.39 -4.36 -12.02
C ASP A 84 19.15 -2.87 -11.74
N PRO A 85 19.67 -2.33 -10.62
CA PRO A 85 19.47 -0.93 -10.24
C PRO A 85 20.13 0.07 -11.19
N THR A 86 21.14 -0.35 -11.96
CA THR A 86 21.83 0.54 -12.92
C THR A 86 20.95 0.95 -14.09
N LYS A 87 19.86 0.22 -14.33
CA LYS A 87 18.85 0.53 -15.36
C LYS A 87 17.79 1.51 -14.88
N LEU A 88 17.76 1.85 -13.59
CA LEU A 88 16.79 2.79 -13.03
C LEU A 88 17.25 4.24 -13.22
N ARG A 89 16.31 5.14 -13.44
CA ARG A 89 16.54 6.59 -13.42
C ARG A 89 15.91 7.15 -12.15
N VAL A 90 16.70 7.80 -11.31
CA VAL A 90 16.25 8.38 -10.04
C VAL A 90 16.24 9.90 -10.18
N GLY A 91 15.05 10.51 -10.12
CA GLY A 91 14.91 11.95 -9.98
C GLY A 91 15.09 12.37 -8.53
N ALA A 92 15.92 13.37 -8.26
CA ALA A 92 16.12 13.94 -6.94
C ALA A 92 15.82 15.43 -6.96
N TRP A 93 15.06 15.90 -5.97
CA TRP A 93 14.90 17.32 -5.66
C TRP A 93 15.55 17.54 -4.30
N LEU A 94 16.63 18.31 -4.29
CA LEU A 94 17.49 18.58 -3.13
C LEU A 94 17.35 20.05 -2.73
#